data_AF-A0AB73Y9B2-F1
#
_entry.id   AF-A0AB73Y9B2-F1
#
_cell.length_a   1.000
_cell.length_b   1.000
_cell.length_c   1.000
_cell.angle_alpha   90.00
_cell.angle_beta   90.00
_cell.angle_gamma   90.00
#
_symmetry.space_group_name_H-M   'P 1'
#
loop_
_entity.id
_entity.type
_entity.pdbx_description
1 polymer ?
#
loop_
_entity_poly.entity_id
_entity_poly.type
_entity_poly.pdbx_seq_one_letter_code
_entity_poly.pdbx_strand_id
1 'polypeptide(L)'
;MRDGPAAPAQVVAPADGFVALRVADDRTVRLLSLGGAATDRLLSRIAAGIDAAVDEVVAFWGTDWSHDIFVVAAGSDEQFHAAAGGGLASQWADIAAITVVDRVDPARRTVVGQRIVFAPGAAHMSPAALRIVLGHELFHYAARADTALDAPRWLAEGVADFVARPKTPPPADAVSVALSLPSDTDLDTPGPQRSLAYDRAWWFARFVAAAYGTAKLRELYLATCGVGHFDLATAAHDVLGIDAAGLLARWQRWLMG
;
A
#
# COMPACT_ATOMS: atom_id res chain seq x y z
N MET A 1 -42.98 0.85 26.17
CA MET A 1 -41.58 0.70 25.76
C MET A 1 -41.61 0.68 24.23
N ARG A 2 -41.29 1.80 23.58
CA ARG A 2 -41.47 1.98 22.13
C ARG A 2 -40.10 1.90 21.46
N ASP A 3 -39.94 0.92 20.57
CA ASP A 3 -38.86 0.86 19.60
C ASP A 3 -38.95 2.07 18.65
N GLY A 4 -37.90 2.89 18.63
CA GLY A 4 -37.73 3.98 17.67
C GLY A 4 -36.93 3.49 16.46
N PRO A 5 -37.20 4.01 15.25
CA PRO A 5 -36.47 3.59 14.05
C PRO A 5 -35.01 4.05 14.10
N ALA A 6 -34.10 3.24 13.53
CA ALA A 6 -32.69 3.57 13.40
C ALA A 6 -32.52 4.88 12.62
N ALA A 7 -31.66 5.76 13.13
CA ALA A 7 -31.36 7.05 12.51
C ALA A 7 -30.61 6.85 11.18
N PRO A 8 -30.96 7.59 10.11
CA PRO A 8 -30.22 7.55 8.85
C PRO A 8 -28.82 8.15 9.02
N ALA A 9 -27.88 7.69 8.18
CA ALA A 9 -26.51 8.21 8.13
C ALA A 9 -26.51 9.75 8.00
N GLN A 10 -25.84 10.42 8.94
CA GLN A 10 -25.71 11.88 8.94
C GLN A 10 -24.45 12.29 8.16
N VAL A 11 -24.67 13.00 7.06
CA VAL A 11 -23.62 13.77 6.38
C VAL A 11 -23.33 15.00 7.23
N VAL A 12 -22.19 15.01 7.94
CA VAL A 12 -21.64 16.22 8.55
C VAL A 12 -20.63 16.79 7.55
N ALA A 13 -20.96 17.90 6.90
CA ALA A 13 -20.00 18.63 6.08
C ALA A 13 -18.97 19.32 6.99
N PRO A 14 -17.66 19.00 6.91
CA PRO A 14 -16.63 19.80 7.57
C PRO A 14 -16.28 21.01 6.69
N ALA A 15 -15.70 22.04 7.30
CA ALA A 15 -14.98 23.09 6.59
C ALA A 15 -13.96 22.46 5.62
N ASP A 16 -13.78 23.04 4.43
CA ASP A 16 -12.76 22.69 3.43
C ASP A 16 -13.10 21.61 2.37
N GLY A 17 -14.39 21.38 2.07
CA GLY A 17 -14.81 20.70 0.83
C GLY A 17 -14.63 19.17 0.78
N PHE A 18 -14.27 18.54 1.90
CA PHE A 18 -14.23 17.08 2.04
C PHE A 18 -15.62 16.49 2.32
N VAL A 19 -15.90 15.33 1.72
CA VAL A 19 -17.03 14.46 2.10
C VAL A 19 -16.52 13.36 3.03
N ALA A 20 -17.14 13.22 4.20
CA ALA A 20 -16.77 12.20 5.17
C ALA A 20 -17.71 10.98 5.11
N LEU A 21 -17.15 9.78 5.22
CA LEU A 21 -17.89 8.54 5.45
C LEU A 21 -17.23 7.72 6.57
N ARG A 22 -18.06 6.99 7.32
CA ARG A 22 -17.61 6.02 8.32
C ARG A 22 -17.46 4.66 7.66
N VAL A 23 -16.38 3.97 7.98
CA VAL A 23 -15.99 2.69 7.41
C VAL A 23 -15.68 1.71 8.54
N ALA A 24 -15.37 0.46 8.20
CA ALA A 24 -14.97 -0.58 9.14
C ALA A 24 -13.91 -0.11 10.16
N ASP A 25 -13.85 -0.79 11.32
CA ASP A 25 -12.89 -0.50 12.40
C ASP A 25 -12.99 0.92 12.97
N ASP A 26 -14.19 1.52 12.94
CA ASP A 26 -14.49 2.85 13.48
C ASP A 26 -13.68 3.99 12.83
N ARG A 27 -13.27 3.80 11.57
CA ARG A 27 -12.48 4.79 10.82
C ARG A 27 -13.37 5.78 10.08
N THR A 28 -12.84 6.98 9.87
CA THR A 28 -13.43 8.03 9.04
C THR A 28 -12.58 8.22 7.80
N VAL A 29 -13.21 8.10 6.63
CA VAL A 29 -12.58 8.42 5.35
C VAL A 29 -13.08 9.79 4.90
N ARG A 30 -12.17 10.67 4.51
CA ARG A 30 -12.41 12.03 4.04
C ARG A 30 -11.99 12.11 2.59
N LEU A 31 -12.96 12.37 1.71
CA LEU A 31 -12.81 12.37 0.26
C LEU A 31 -12.82 13.81 -0.27
N LEU A 32 -11.82 14.19 -1.07
CA LEU A 32 -11.74 15.49 -1.74
C LEU A 32 -11.62 15.32 -3.26
N SER A 33 -12.49 16.01 -3.97
CA SER A 33 -12.54 16.06 -5.44
C SER A 33 -11.89 17.36 -5.93
N LEU A 34 -10.91 17.26 -6.83
CA LEU A 34 -10.27 18.43 -7.45
C LEU A 34 -10.72 18.70 -8.90
N GLY A 35 -11.50 17.78 -9.50
CA GLY A 35 -11.70 17.70 -10.96
C GLY A 35 -13.15 17.58 -11.45
N GLY A 36 -14.15 17.83 -10.61
CA GLY A 36 -15.57 17.73 -10.97
C GLY A 36 -16.06 16.30 -11.20
N ALA A 37 -16.98 16.09 -12.15
CA ALA A 37 -17.76 14.85 -12.24
C ALA A 37 -16.93 13.56 -12.45
N ALA A 38 -15.75 13.64 -13.06
CA ALA A 38 -14.87 12.47 -13.24
C ALA A 38 -14.24 12.02 -11.91
N THR A 39 -13.73 12.98 -11.13
CA THR A 39 -13.17 12.71 -9.80
C THR A 39 -14.27 12.31 -8.81
N ASP A 40 -15.47 12.89 -8.91
CA ASP A 40 -16.61 12.49 -8.08
C ASP A 40 -17.02 11.01 -8.31
N ARG A 41 -17.04 10.58 -9.57
CA ARG A 41 -17.28 9.16 -9.90
C ARG A 41 -16.16 8.25 -9.39
N LEU A 42 -14.90 8.67 -9.48
CA LEU A 42 -13.77 7.92 -8.93
C LEU A 42 -13.89 7.77 -7.41
N LEU A 43 -14.16 8.87 -6.69
CA LEU A 43 -14.33 8.87 -5.24
C LEU A 43 -15.52 8.01 -4.80
N SER A 44 -16.60 8.00 -5.57
CA SER A 44 -17.75 7.11 -5.32
C SER A 44 -17.36 5.63 -5.42
N ARG A 45 -16.51 5.28 -6.40
CA ARG A 45 -15.98 3.91 -6.55
C ARG A 45 -14.99 3.55 -5.43
N ILE A 46 -14.17 4.51 -4.99
CA ILE A 46 -13.27 4.33 -3.83
C ILE A 46 -14.09 4.11 -2.56
N ALA A 47 -15.11 4.94 -2.31
CA ALA A 47 -16.01 4.81 -1.18
C ALA A 47 -16.70 3.42 -1.13
N ALA A 48 -17.05 2.86 -2.28
CA ALA A 48 -17.63 1.52 -2.35
C ALA A 48 -16.62 0.38 -2.08
N GLY A 49 -15.32 0.63 -2.22
CA GLY A 49 -14.26 -0.39 -2.06
C GLY A 49 -13.42 -0.25 -0.79
N ILE A 50 -13.51 0.88 -0.08
CA ILE A 50 -12.58 1.20 1.02
C ILE A 50 -12.75 0.30 2.24
N ASP A 51 -13.98 -0.18 2.55
CA ASP A 51 -14.19 -1.11 3.67
C ASP A 51 -13.37 -2.39 3.49
N ALA A 52 -13.43 -2.99 2.29
CA ALA A 52 -12.66 -4.18 1.98
C ALA A 52 -11.14 -3.94 2.05
N ALA A 53 -10.68 -2.77 1.60
CA ALA A 53 -9.27 -2.39 1.72
C ALA A 53 -8.85 -2.22 3.19
N VAL A 54 -9.69 -1.60 4.03
CA VAL A 54 -9.45 -1.48 5.48
C VAL A 54 -9.37 -2.86 6.12
N ASP A 55 -10.29 -3.78 5.79
CA ASP A 55 -10.28 -5.15 6.31
C ASP A 55 -9.01 -5.91 5.91
N GLU A 56 -8.58 -5.80 4.64
CA GLU A 56 -7.34 -6.41 4.14
C GLU A 56 -6.10 -5.88 4.91
N VAL A 57 -6.04 -4.56 5.13
CA VAL A 57 -4.96 -3.91 5.89
C VAL A 57 -5.00 -4.30 7.36
N VAL A 58 -6.17 -4.28 8.01
CA VAL A 58 -6.32 -4.67 9.42
C VAL A 58 -5.96 -6.14 9.63
N ALA A 59 -6.33 -7.03 8.71
CA ALA A 59 -6.01 -8.45 8.80
C ALA A 59 -4.49 -8.72 8.75
N PHE A 60 -3.71 -7.89 8.05
CA PHE A 60 -2.26 -8.03 7.97
C PHE A 60 -1.52 -7.20 9.02
N TRP A 61 -1.84 -5.91 9.14
CA TRP A 61 -1.10 -4.91 9.91
C TRP A 61 -1.64 -4.71 11.34
N GLY A 62 -2.91 -5.04 11.57
CA GLY A 62 -3.63 -4.71 12.80
C GLY A 62 -4.29 -3.33 12.76
N THR A 63 -4.78 -2.86 13.90
CA THR A 63 -5.64 -1.66 14.02
C THR A 63 -4.91 -0.41 14.50
N ASP A 64 -3.68 -0.53 15.01
CA ASP A 64 -2.90 0.58 15.60
C ASP A 64 -2.29 1.52 14.54
N TRP A 65 -3.15 2.23 13.82
CA TRP A 65 -2.81 3.26 12.83
C TRP A 65 -3.98 4.23 12.65
N SER A 66 -3.77 5.36 11.96
CA SER A 66 -4.70 6.50 11.91
C SER A 66 -6.16 6.14 11.60
N HIS A 67 -7.09 6.55 12.48
CA HIS A 67 -8.53 6.38 12.27
C HIS A 67 -9.13 7.44 11.32
N ASP A 68 -8.39 8.49 10.97
CA ASP A 68 -8.77 9.44 9.92
C ASP A 68 -7.92 9.15 8.67
N ILE A 69 -8.59 8.81 7.57
CA ILE A 69 -7.99 8.52 6.27
C ILE A 69 -8.40 9.61 5.29
N PHE A 70 -7.42 10.23 4.63
CA PHE A 70 -7.68 11.27 3.63
C PHE A 70 -7.41 10.73 2.22
N VAL A 71 -8.35 10.92 1.32
CA VAL A 71 -8.22 10.56 -0.10
C VAL A 71 -8.55 11.76 -0.97
N VAL A 72 -7.68 12.04 -1.94
CA VAL A 72 -7.79 13.14 -2.88
C VAL A 72 -7.83 12.56 -4.29
N ALA A 73 -8.76 13.00 -5.13
CA ALA A 73 -8.80 12.66 -6.54
C ALA A 73 -8.44 13.90 -7.38
N ALA A 74 -7.31 13.83 -8.09
CA ALA A 74 -6.85 14.88 -8.99
C ALA A 74 -7.60 14.81 -10.33
N GLY A 75 -8.00 15.97 -10.85
CA GLY A 75 -8.65 16.13 -12.16
C GLY A 75 -7.68 16.40 -13.31
N SER A 76 -6.45 16.81 -13.02
CA SER A 76 -5.36 16.96 -14.00
C SER A 76 -4.02 16.50 -13.43
N ASP A 77 -3.04 16.29 -14.31
CA ASP A 77 -1.69 15.88 -13.90
C ASP A 77 -1.00 16.99 -13.08
N GLU A 78 -1.27 18.27 -13.38
CA GLU A 78 -0.77 19.39 -12.58
C GLU A 78 -1.34 19.37 -11.15
N GLN A 79 -2.63 19.07 -11.00
CA GLN A 79 -3.25 18.91 -9.69
C GLN A 79 -2.66 17.72 -8.94
N PHE A 80 -2.42 16.60 -9.65
CA PHE A 80 -1.78 15.43 -9.07
C PHE A 80 -0.37 15.74 -8.57
N HIS A 81 0.46 16.38 -9.39
CA HIS A 81 1.83 16.78 -9.01
C HIS A 81 1.84 17.75 -7.82
N ALA A 82 0.94 18.74 -7.80
CA ALA A 82 0.82 19.67 -6.69
C ALA A 82 0.43 18.96 -5.39
N ALA A 83 -0.52 18.02 -5.45
CA ALA A 83 -0.99 17.26 -4.29
C ALA A 83 0.04 16.21 -3.82
N ALA A 84 0.83 15.63 -4.73
CA ALA A 84 1.86 14.62 -4.47
C ALA A 84 3.17 15.20 -3.87
N GLY A 85 3.29 16.52 -3.78
CA GLY A 85 4.47 17.18 -3.17
C GLY A 85 5.53 17.67 -4.17
N GLY A 86 5.23 17.73 -5.46
CA GLY A 86 6.13 18.25 -6.50
C GLY A 86 7.03 17.20 -7.15
N GLY A 87 8.15 17.60 -7.76
CA GLY A 87 9.07 16.71 -8.50
C GLY A 87 8.96 16.82 -10.02
N LEU A 88 9.79 16.07 -10.75
CA LEU A 88 9.78 16.05 -12.22
C LEU A 88 8.58 15.23 -12.71
N ALA A 89 7.85 15.72 -13.73
CA ALA A 89 6.67 15.03 -14.28
C ALA A 89 6.96 13.57 -14.72
N SER A 90 8.18 13.27 -15.16
CA SER A 90 8.61 11.91 -15.53
C SER A 90 8.66 10.92 -14.36
N GLN A 91 8.73 11.40 -13.12
CA GLN A 91 8.69 10.57 -11.92
C GLN A 91 7.27 10.06 -11.63
N TRP A 92 6.26 10.75 -12.16
CA TRP A 92 4.84 10.53 -11.90
C TRP A 92 4.10 9.87 -13.06
N ALA A 93 4.78 9.70 -14.21
CA ALA A 93 4.24 8.99 -15.35
C ALA A 93 3.89 7.53 -14.96
N ASP A 94 2.70 7.10 -15.36
CA ASP A 94 2.13 5.77 -15.08
C ASP A 94 1.83 5.47 -13.59
N ILE A 95 1.83 6.48 -12.72
CA ILE A 95 1.44 6.33 -11.30
C ILE A 95 -0.07 6.60 -11.16
N ALA A 96 -0.82 5.56 -10.75
CA ALA A 96 -2.27 5.66 -10.58
C ALA A 96 -2.69 6.33 -9.27
N ALA A 97 -1.89 6.15 -8.21
CA ALA A 97 -2.08 6.80 -6.92
C ALA A 97 -0.75 6.83 -6.15
N ILE A 98 -0.68 7.66 -5.11
CA ILE A 98 0.42 7.68 -4.16
C ILE A 98 -0.04 8.13 -2.78
N THR A 99 0.52 7.52 -1.75
CA THR A 99 0.41 7.95 -0.36
C THR A 99 1.52 8.94 -0.02
N VAL A 100 1.13 10.15 0.34
CA VAL A 100 2.06 11.25 0.68
C VAL A 100 1.85 11.76 2.09
N VAL A 101 2.88 12.39 2.63
CA VAL A 101 2.90 13.03 3.95
C VAL A 101 3.59 14.38 3.84
N ASP A 102 3.18 15.34 4.66
CA ASP A 102 3.92 16.61 4.77
C ASP A 102 5.12 16.45 5.70
N ARG A 103 4.96 15.65 6.76
CA ARG A 103 6.04 15.32 7.71
C ARG A 103 5.77 13.97 8.37
N VAL A 104 6.84 13.22 8.60
CA VAL A 104 6.84 12.02 9.44
C VAL A 104 7.98 12.10 10.47
N ASP A 105 7.69 11.74 11.71
CA ASP A 105 8.68 11.47 12.75
C ASP A 105 8.48 10.02 13.21
N PRO A 106 9.22 9.07 12.60
CA PRO A 106 9.09 7.65 12.95
C PRO A 106 9.46 7.35 14.40
N ALA A 107 10.41 8.08 15.00
CA ALA A 107 10.82 7.88 16.39
C ALA A 107 9.71 8.24 17.38
N ARG A 108 8.84 9.19 17.02
CA ARG A 108 7.64 9.55 17.80
C ARG A 108 6.35 8.89 17.29
N ARG A 109 6.43 8.06 16.23
CA ARG A 109 5.26 7.50 15.53
C ARG A 109 4.24 8.57 15.14
N THR A 110 4.69 9.75 14.66
CA THR A 110 3.78 10.82 14.25
C THR A 110 3.83 11.07 12.74
N VAL A 111 2.67 11.25 12.13
CA VAL A 111 2.51 11.58 10.72
C VAL A 111 1.59 12.79 10.58
N VAL A 112 1.97 13.76 9.74
CA VAL A 112 1.22 15.00 9.51
C VAL A 112 0.93 15.15 8.02
N GLY A 113 -0.29 15.57 7.70
CA GLY A 113 -0.71 15.86 6.32
C GLY A 113 -0.88 14.62 5.44
N GLN A 114 -1.04 13.44 6.05
CA GLN A 114 -1.07 12.18 5.33
C GLN A 114 -2.33 12.01 4.48
N ARG A 115 -2.17 11.67 3.20
CA ARG A 115 -3.26 11.52 2.23
C ARG A 115 -2.88 10.55 1.10
N ILE A 116 -3.87 9.83 0.58
CA ILE A 116 -3.76 9.08 -0.67
C ILE A 116 -4.23 10.00 -1.79
N VAL A 117 -3.41 10.21 -2.80
CA VAL A 117 -3.73 11.03 -3.97
C VAL A 117 -3.87 10.12 -5.17
N PHE A 118 -5.02 10.14 -5.85
CA PHE A 118 -5.25 9.42 -7.10
C PHE A 118 -5.04 10.35 -8.29
N ALA A 119 -4.30 9.87 -9.30
CA ALA A 119 -4.08 10.56 -10.56
C ALA A 119 -5.34 10.52 -11.45
N PRO A 120 -5.50 11.44 -12.42
CA PRO A 120 -6.69 11.49 -13.28
C PRO A 120 -6.96 10.17 -14.02
N GLY A 121 -5.90 9.46 -14.42
CA GLY A 121 -5.99 8.17 -15.10
C GLY A 121 -6.71 7.08 -14.29
N ALA A 122 -6.73 7.17 -12.96
CA ALA A 122 -7.42 6.21 -12.09
C ALA A 122 -8.94 6.16 -12.35
N ALA A 123 -9.52 7.25 -12.87
CA ALA A 123 -10.94 7.29 -13.26
C ALA A 123 -11.30 6.24 -14.33
N HIS A 124 -10.32 5.82 -15.14
CA HIS A 124 -10.49 4.86 -16.24
C HIS A 124 -10.12 3.43 -15.86
N MET A 125 -9.62 3.19 -14.65
CA MET A 125 -9.25 1.85 -14.20
C MET A 125 -10.46 0.92 -14.15
N SER A 126 -10.22 -0.38 -14.37
CA SER A 126 -11.20 -1.41 -14.05
C SER A 126 -11.48 -1.45 -12.53
N PRO A 127 -12.62 -1.99 -12.09
CA PRO A 127 -12.89 -2.18 -10.66
C PRO A 127 -11.81 -3.00 -9.94
N ALA A 128 -11.29 -4.05 -10.58
CA ALA A 128 -10.25 -4.90 -10.00
C ALA A 128 -8.92 -4.17 -9.83
N ALA A 129 -8.49 -3.40 -10.84
CA ALA A 129 -7.26 -2.61 -10.76
C ALA A 129 -7.35 -1.52 -9.69
N LEU A 130 -8.49 -0.82 -9.61
CA LEU A 130 -8.71 0.23 -8.60
C LEU A 130 -8.67 -0.35 -7.17
N ARG A 131 -9.24 -1.54 -6.95
CA ARG A 131 -9.19 -2.21 -5.64
C ARG A 131 -7.76 -2.52 -5.22
N ILE A 132 -6.94 -3.03 -6.14
CA ILE A 132 -5.53 -3.33 -5.87
C ILE A 132 -4.77 -2.05 -5.51
N VAL A 133 -4.90 -0.99 -6.30
CA VAL A 133 -4.24 0.30 -6.01
C VAL A 133 -4.70 0.85 -4.65
N LEU A 134 -6.00 0.80 -4.36
CA LEU A 134 -6.53 1.31 -3.10
C LEU A 134 -5.98 0.55 -1.89
N GLY A 135 -5.99 -0.78 -1.92
CA GLY A 135 -5.43 -1.60 -0.83
C GLY A 135 -3.92 -1.40 -0.66
N HIS A 136 -3.20 -1.25 -1.77
CA HIS A 136 -1.76 -1.04 -1.80
C HIS A 136 -1.40 0.30 -1.13
N GLU A 137 -2.04 1.39 -1.57
CA GLU A 137 -1.82 2.71 -0.98
C GLU A 137 -2.29 2.77 0.47
N LEU A 138 -3.41 2.12 0.81
CA LEU A 138 -3.89 2.10 2.19
C LEU A 138 -2.93 1.35 3.13
N PHE A 139 -2.24 0.31 2.64
CA PHE A 139 -1.18 -0.32 3.43
C PHE A 139 -0.02 0.65 3.69
N HIS A 140 0.46 1.38 2.69
CA HIS A 140 1.45 2.44 2.90
C HIS A 140 0.93 3.49 3.87
N TYR A 141 -0.36 3.82 3.81
CA TYR A 141 -0.99 4.73 4.75
C TYR A 141 -0.88 4.23 6.19
N ALA A 142 -1.26 2.97 6.43
CA ALA A 142 -1.26 2.35 7.75
C ALA A 142 0.16 2.16 8.32
N ALA A 143 1.12 1.77 7.48
CA ALA A 143 2.48 1.47 7.90
C ALA A 143 3.38 2.71 8.07
N ARG A 144 2.96 3.89 7.57
CA ARG A 144 3.82 5.07 7.43
C ARG A 144 4.55 5.52 8.69
N ALA A 145 3.91 5.40 9.85
CA ALA A 145 4.49 5.79 11.14
C ALA A 145 5.60 4.83 11.60
N ASP A 146 5.58 3.60 11.09
CA ASP A 146 6.52 2.52 11.42
C ASP A 146 7.65 2.39 10.41
N THR A 147 7.44 2.80 9.15
CA THR A 147 8.42 2.68 8.08
C THR A 147 9.49 3.77 8.15
N ALA A 148 10.76 3.39 8.17
CA ALA A 148 11.90 4.29 8.07
C ALA A 148 11.96 4.99 6.70
N LEU A 149 12.57 6.17 6.66
CA LEU A 149 12.68 6.96 5.43
C LEU A 149 13.62 6.31 4.40
N ASP A 150 14.60 5.56 4.87
CA ASP A 150 15.60 4.82 4.11
C ASP A 150 15.28 3.31 4.02
N ALA A 151 14.05 2.91 4.38
CA ALA A 151 13.60 1.54 4.24
C ALA A 151 13.78 1.05 2.79
N PRO A 152 14.19 -0.22 2.59
CA PRO A 152 14.33 -0.80 1.25
C PRO A 152 12.95 -0.84 0.58
N ARG A 153 12.83 -0.12 -0.55
CA ARG A 153 11.56 0.03 -1.27
C ARG A 153 11.04 -1.30 -1.75
N TRP A 154 11.90 -2.18 -2.28
CA TRP A 154 11.44 -3.44 -2.85
C TRP A 154 10.60 -4.27 -1.85
N LEU A 155 10.97 -4.27 -0.57
CA LEU A 155 10.20 -5.00 0.45
C LEU A 155 8.95 -4.23 0.85
N ALA A 156 9.04 -2.90 0.92
CA ALA A 156 7.89 -2.04 1.19
C ALA A 156 6.77 -2.25 0.14
N GLU A 157 7.14 -2.20 -1.13
CA GLU A 157 6.27 -2.43 -2.28
C GLU A 157 5.76 -3.88 -2.34
N GLY A 158 6.64 -4.87 -2.12
CA GLY A 158 6.26 -6.28 -2.14
C GLY A 158 5.24 -6.65 -1.07
N VAL A 159 5.31 -6.04 0.12
CA VAL A 159 4.33 -6.24 1.19
C VAL A 159 3.03 -5.47 0.91
N ALA A 160 3.10 -4.26 0.37
CA ALA A 160 1.90 -3.55 -0.09
C ALA A 160 1.12 -4.36 -1.13
N ASP A 161 1.83 -4.94 -2.09
CA ASP A 161 1.26 -5.86 -3.08
C ASP A 161 0.77 -7.18 -2.48
N PHE A 162 1.42 -7.69 -1.43
CA PHE A 162 0.95 -8.88 -0.71
C PHE A 162 -0.42 -8.65 -0.07
N VAL A 163 -0.64 -7.45 0.50
CA VAL A 163 -1.91 -7.07 1.12
C VAL A 163 -3.00 -6.90 0.06
N ALA A 164 -2.69 -6.25 -1.06
CA ALA A 164 -3.70 -5.77 -1.99
C ALA A 164 -4.02 -6.71 -3.17
N ARG A 165 -3.03 -7.48 -3.64
CA ARG A 165 -3.20 -8.31 -4.84
C ARG A 165 -3.90 -9.64 -4.50
N PRO A 166 -4.79 -10.14 -5.38
CA PRO A 166 -5.37 -11.46 -5.22
C PRO A 166 -4.28 -12.54 -5.26
N LYS A 167 -4.45 -13.60 -4.47
CA LYS A 167 -3.49 -14.72 -4.37
C LYS A 167 -3.51 -15.61 -5.61
N THR A 168 -2.93 -15.17 -6.73
CA THR A 168 -2.77 -15.99 -7.94
C THR A 168 -1.43 -16.77 -7.90
N PRO A 169 -1.33 -18.00 -8.42
CA PRO A 169 -0.04 -18.68 -8.51
C PRO A 169 1.00 -17.86 -9.30
N PRO A 170 2.30 -17.89 -8.93
CA PRO A 170 3.35 -17.38 -9.81
C PRO A 170 3.31 -18.08 -11.18
N PRO A 171 3.71 -17.40 -12.27
CA PRO A 171 3.82 -18.03 -13.58
C PRO A 171 4.92 -19.10 -13.57
N ALA A 172 4.82 -20.08 -14.47
CA ALA A 172 5.71 -21.25 -14.49
C ALA A 172 7.19 -20.89 -14.70
N ASP A 173 7.48 -19.76 -15.35
CA ASP A 173 8.81 -19.24 -15.60
C ASP A 173 9.32 -18.30 -14.50
N ALA A 174 8.57 -18.08 -13.41
CA ALA A 174 8.96 -17.18 -12.31
C ALA A 174 10.31 -17.54 -11.67
N VAL A 175 10.70 -18.82 -11.67
CA VAL A 175 12.01 -19.24 -11.15
C VAL A 175 13.18 -18.67 -11.98
N SER A 176 12.99 -18.47 -13.28
CA SER A 176 14.02 -17.95 -14.18
C SER A 176 14.43 -16.51 -13.86
N VAL A 177 13.54 -15.77 -13.18
CA VAL A 177 13.76 -14.38 -12.76
C VAL A 177 14.16 -14.28 -11.28
N ALA A 178 14.22 -15.39 -10.54
CA ALA A 178 14.59 -15.45 -9.13
C ALA A 178 16.06 -15.91 -8.92
N LEU A 179 16.97 -15.41 -9.77
CA LEU A 179 18.41 -15.72 -9.68
C LEU A 179 19.08 -15.11 -8.44
N SER A 180 18.51 -14.01 -7.94
CA SER A 180 18.89 -13.34 -6.70
C SER A 180 17.63 -12.88 -5.96
N LEU A 181 17.76 -12.63 -4.64
CA LEU A 181 16.73 -11.94 -3.87
C LEU A 181 16.43 -10.56 -4.51
N PRO A 182 15.18 -10.06 -4.44
CA PRO A 182 14.85 -8.75 -5.00
C PRO A 182 15.63 -7.63 -4.30
N SER A 183 15.89 -6.54 -5.02
CA SER A 183 16.54 -5.36 -4.47
C SER A 183 15.98 -4.07 -5.07
N ASP A 184 16.31 -2.94 -4.46
CA ASP A 184 15.89 -1.62 -4.94
C ASP A 184 16.38 -1.32 -6.37
N THR A 185 17.51 -1.88 -6.77
CA THR A 185 18.05 -1.73 -8.13
C THR A 185 17.09 -2.30 -9.19
N ASP A 186 16.28 -3.30 -8.85
CA ASP A 186 15.29 -3.87 -9.76
C ASP A 186 14.16 -2.86 -10.05
N LEU A 187 13.84 -1.96 -9.10
CA LEU A 187 12.77 -0.95 -9.25
C LEU A 187 13.23 0.32 -9.99
N ASP A 188 14.52 0.59 -10.03
CA ASP A 188 15.07 1.83 -10.58
C ASP A 188 14.92 1.95 -12.10
N THR A 189 14.76 0.82 -12.81
CA THR A 189 14.66 0.79 -14.28
C THR A 189 13.19 0.88 -14.73
N PRO A 190 12.74 1.99 -15.35
CA PRO A 190 11.36 2.13 -15.81
C PRO A 190 10.96 1.08 -16.87
N GLY A 191 9.66 0.87 -17.05
CA GLY A 191 9.10 -0.03 -18.07
C GLY A 191 8.85 -1.46 -17.57
N PRO A 192 8.85 -2.47 -18.47
CA PRO A 192 8.51 -3.86 -18.13
C PRO A 192 9.37 -4.47 -17.01
N GLN A 193 10.63 -4.04 -16.92
CA GLN A 193 11.57 -4.47 -15.89
C GLN A 193 11.10 -4.07 -14.48
N ARG A 194 10.58 -2.84 -14.31
CA ARG A 194 9.99 -2.39 -13.05
C ARG A 194 8.77 -3.23 -12.68
N SER A 195 7.89 -3.52 -13.64
CA SER A 195 6.70 -4.35 -13.40
C SER A 195 7.09 -5.74 -12.90
N LEU A 196 8.11 -6.35 -13.52
CA LEU A 196 8.66 -7.63 -13.08
C LEU A 196 9.31 -7.53 -11.69
N ALA A 197 9.94 -6.41 -11.34
CA ALA A 197 10.50 -6.18 -10.02
C ALA A 197 9.42 -6.16 -8.92
N TYR A 198 8.29 -5.48 -9.17
CA TYR A 198 7.11 -5.56 -8.30
C TYR A 198 6.60 -6.99 -8.17
N ASP A 199 6.49 -7.73 -9.27
CA ASP A 199 6.05 -9.13 -9.23
C ASP A 199 7.00 -10.01 -8.41
N ARG A 200 8.32 -9.85 -8.56
CA ARG A 200 9.32 -10.57 -7.77
C ARG A 200 9.21 -10.25 -6.28
N ALA A 201 9.08 -8.96 -5.92
CA ALA A 201 8.91 -8.52 -4.54
C ALA A 201 7.61 -9.07 -3.91
N TRP A 202 6.52 -9.01 -4.66
CA TRP A 202 5.23 -9.57 -4.27
C TRP A 202 5.29 -11.10 -4.05
N TRP A 203 5.92 -11.83 -4.97
CA TRP A 203 6.10 -13.28 -4.81
C TRP A 203 7.01 -13.63 -3.64
N PHE A 204 8.04 -12.83 -3.36
CA PHE A 204 8.86 -13.00 -2.17
C PHE A 204 8.03 -12.85 -0.88
N ALA A 205 7.23 -11.79 -0.76
CA ALA A 205 6.34 -11.59 0.39
C ALA A 205 5.35 -12.77 0.54
N ARG A 206 4.77 -13.25 -0.57
CA ARG A 206 3.90 -14.44 -0.56
C ARG A 206 4.62 -15.71 -0.14
N PHE A 207 5.86 -15.91 -0.58
CA PHE A 207 6.70 -17.02 -0.13
C PHE A 207 6.90 -16.98 1.39
N VAL A 208 7.29 -15.83 1.94
CA VAL A 208 7.50 -15.69 3.39
C VAL A 208 6.21 -15.99 4.15
N ALA A 209 5.08 -15.41 3.71
CA ALA A 209 3.79 -15.68 4.32
C ALA A 209 3.36 -17.16 4.21
N ALA A 210 3.64 -17.83 3.09
CA ALA A 210 3.30 -19.24 2.88
C ALA A 210 4.19 -20.18 3.70
N ALA A 211 5.49 -19.89 3.82
CA ALA A 211 6.46 -20.74 4.49
C ALA A 211 6.56 -20.50 6.01
N TYR A 212 6.30 -19.28 6.47
CA TYR A 212 6.51 -18.86 7.86
C TYR A 212 5.26 -18.21 8.50
N GLY A 213 4.20 -17.95 7.73
CA GLY A 213 2.99 -17.29 8.20
C GLY A 213 3.01 -15.76 8.02
N THR A 214 1.82 -15.15 8.01
CA THR A 214 1.65 -13.70 7.81
C THR A 214 2.22 -12.87 8.96
N ALA A 215 2.16 -13.38 10.20
CA ALA A 215 2.79 -12.74 11.35
C ALA A 215 4.30 -12.59 11.17
N LYS A 216 4.97 -13.63 10.65
CA LYS A 216 6.41 -13.59 10.36
C LYS A 216 6.76 -12.67 9.20
N LEU A 217 5.89 -12.56 8.19
CA LEU A 217 6.05 -11.53 7.14
C LEU A 217 5.99 -10.12 7.74
N ARG A 218 5.04 -9.84 8.64
CA ARG A 218 4.95 -8.54 9.32
C ARG A 218 6.17 -8.27 10.21
N GLU A 219 6.64 -9.26 10.98
CA GLU A 219 7.87 -9.14 11.77
C GLU A 219 9.10 -8.85 10.89
N LEU A 220 9.23 -9.55 9.75
CA LEU A 220 10.33 -9.32 8.81
C LEU A 220 10.27 -7.90 8.21
N TYR A 221 9.06 -7.45 7.84
CA TYR A 221 8.84 -6.08 7.37
C TYR A 221 9.30 -5.07 8.41
N LEU A 222 8.88 -5.20 9.68
CA LEU A 222 9.29 -4.28 10.74
C LEU A 222 10.80 -4.33 10.99
N ALA A 223 11.41 -5.51 10.97
CA ALA A 223 12.85 -5.67 11.16
C ALA A 223 13.70 -5.09 10.01
N THR A 224 13.15 -5.04 8.79
CA THR A 224 13.88 -4.64 7.58
C THR A 224 13.51 -3.24 7.08
N CYS A 225 12.32 -2.74 7.42
CA CYS A 225 11.79 -1.45 6.99
C CYS A 225 11.51 -0.49 8.16
N GLY A 226 11.61 -0.94 9.42
CA GLY A 226 11.36 -0.12 10.59
C GLY A 226 12.49 0.85 10.95
N VAL A 227 12.27 1.73 11.93
CA VAL A 227 13.34 2.60 12.45
C VAL A 227 14.47 1.77 13.06
N GLY A 228 15.70 2.03 12.63
CA GLY A 228 16.86 1.25 13.05
C GLY A 228 16.85 -0.18 12.51
N HIS A 229 16.20 -0.38 11.35
CA HIS A 229 16.14 -1.68 10.68
C HIS A 229 17.52 -2.26 10.41
N PHE A 230 17.53 -3.57 10.23
CA PHE A 230 18.70 -4.31 9.78
C PHE A 230 18.66 -4.52 8.26
N ASP A 231 19.77 -4.98 7.69
CA ASP A 231 19.75 -5.54 6.35
C ASP A 231 18.93 -6.84 6.32
N LEU A 232 18.47 -7.25 5.12
CA LEU A 232 17.62 -8.42 4.95
C LEU A 232 18.25 -9.71 5.49
N ALA A 233 19.57 -9.90 5.38
CA ALA A 233 20.21 -11.12 5.82
C ALA A 233 20.18 -11.24 7.35
N THR A 234 20.49 -10.16 8.04
CA THR A 234 20.39 -10.07 9.51
C THR A 234 18.93 -10.24 9.96
N ALA A 235 17.99 -9.52 9.35
CA ALA A 235 16.57 -9.62 9.69
C ALA A 235 16.00 -11.03 9.41
N ALA A 236 16.39 -11.68 8.32
CA ALA A 236 15.98 -13.04 8.00
C ALA A 236 16.55 -14.07 8.99
N HIS A 237 17.79 -13.90 9.43
CA HIS A 237 18.38 -14.74 10.47
C HIS A 237 17.58 -14.62 11.77
N ASP A 238 17.32 -13.40 12.23
CA ASP A 238 16.70 -13.17 13.54
C ASP A 238 15.20 -13.50 13.56
N VAL A 239 14.47 -13.19 12.47
CA VAL A 239 13.01 -13.37 12.41
C VAL A 239 12.64 -14.76 11.92
N LEU A 240 13.32 -15.28 10.90
CA LEU A 240 12.97 -16.52 10.19
C LEU A 240 13.91 -17.69 10.53
N GLY A 241 15.04 -17.44 11.21
CA GLY A 241 16.01 -18.48 11.54
C GLY A 241 16.76 -19.04 10.33
N ILE A 242 16.97 -18.21 9.29
CA ILE A 242 17.60 -18.64 8.04
C ILE A 242 18.58 -17.60 7.52
N ASP A 243 19.71 -18.07 6.97
CA ASP A 243 20.65 -17.20 6.28
C ASP A 243 20.16 -16.81 4.86
N ALA A 244 20.83 -15.83 4.24
CA ALA A 244 20.43 -15.32 2.93
C ALA A 244 20.48 -16.38 1.82
N ALA A 245 21.46 -17.30 1.87
CA ALA A 245 21.60 -18.37 0.89
C ALA A 245 20.47 -19.39 0.99
N GLY A 246 20.13 -19.80 2.21
CA GLY A 246 18.99 -20.67 2.51
C GLY A 246 17.66 -20.01 2.16
N LEU A 247 17.53 -18.70 2.41
CA LEU A 247 16.34 -17.91 2.06
C LEU A 247 16.10 -17.93 0.54
N LEU A 248 17.13 -17.61 -0.25
CA LEU A 248 17.06 -17.64 -1.71
C LEU A 248 16.71 -19.04 -2.21
N ALA A 249 17.38 -20.08 -1.71
CA ALA A 249 17.12 -21.46 -2.13
C ALA A 249 15.70 -21.93 -1.79
N ARG A 250 15.14 -21.51 -0.64
CA ARG A 250 13.75 -21.81 -0.28
C ARG A 250 12.75 -21.06 -1.14
N TRP A 251 13.01 -19.79 -1.42
CA TRP A 251 12.15 -18.99 -2.30
C TRP A 251 12.11 -19.56 -3.72
N GLN A 252 13.27 -19.93 -4.29
CA GLN A 252 13.35 -20.60 -5.60
C GLN A 252 12.57 -21.92 -5.63
N ARG A 253 12.65 -22.73 -4.56
CA ARG A 253 11.83 -23.95 -4.45
C ARG A 253 10.33 -23.65 -4.41
N TRP A 254 9.92 -22.64 -3.65
CA TRP A 254 8.51 -22.23 -3.58
C TRP A 254 7.96 -21.76 -4.93
N LEU A 255 8.78 -21.10 -5.75
CA LEU A 255 8.39 -20.67 -7.10
C LEU A 255 8.20 -21.83 -8.09
N MET A 256 8.80 -22.99 -7.84
CA MET A 256 8.68 -24.18 -8.70
C MET A 256 7.43 -25.01 -8.43
N GLY A 257 6.74 -24.80 -7.29
CA GLY A 257 5.60 -25.61 -6.85
C GLY A 257 6.00 -26.72 -5.88
#